data_AF-A0A835QRQ2-F1
#
_entry.id   AF-A0A835QRQ2-F1
#
_cell.length_a   1.000
_cell.length_b   1.000
_cell.length_c   1.000
_cell.angle_alpha   90.00
_cell.angle_beta   90.00
_cell.angle_gamma   90.00
#
_symmetry.space_group_name_H-M   'P 1'
#
loop_
_entity.id
_entity.type
_entity.pdbx_description
1 polymer ?
#
loop_
_entity_poly.entity_id
_entity_poly.type
_entity_poly.pdbx_seq_one_letter_code
_entity_poly.pdbx_strand_id
1 'polypeptide(L)'
;MSAYENVVSGKLKLKGKALDVKSTGVKRKRKQKHHSDHVSKTGGNEEQSEVHSELSTEAAEEIVEAEKVEEGSARDCHDHLTAAEKRYLEQRGRIDMHLMAKTASKSHRDRIQDFNQYLANLSEHYDIPKVGPG
;
A
#
# COMPACT_ATOMS: atom_id res chain seq x y z
N MET A 1 24.01 12.02 -25.71
CA MET A 1 23.39 10.96 -26.52
C MET A 1 22.15 10.48 -25.78
N SER A 2 20.98 10.49 -26.42
CA SER A 2 19.69 10.24 -25.74
C SER A 2 19.43 8.74 -25.55
N ALA A 3 19.04 8.33 -24.35
CA ALA A 3 18.94 6.93 -23.91
C ALA A 3 17.85 6.07 -24.60
N TYR A 4 17.10 6.63 -25.56
CA TYR A 4 15.90 6.01 -26.14
C TYR A 4 15.93 5.85 -27.67
N GLU A 5 17.06 6.12 -28.31
CA GLU A 5 17.18 6.08 -29.77
C GLU A 5 17.02 4.66 -30.38
N ASN A 6 17.29 3.61 -29.59
CA ASN A 6 17.28 2.22 -30.05
C ASN A 6 16.06 1.40 -29.60
N VAL A 7 15.03 2.02 -29.04
CA VAL A 7 13.87 1.29 -28.53
C VAL A 7 12.92 0.93 -29.67
N VAL A 8 12.83 -0.36 -29.99
CA VAL A 8 11.93 -0.88 -31.02
C VAL A 8 10.52 -1.02 -30.46
N SER A 9 9.64 -0.07 -30.76
CA SER A 9 8.23 -0.12 -30.39
C SER A 9 7.44 -0.99 -31.37
N GLY A 10 7.25 -2.27 -31.05
CA GLY A 10 6.45 -3.17 -31.87
C GLY A 10 6.28 -4.56 -31.26
N LYS A 11 5.24 -5.29 -31.70
CA LYS A 11 5.04 -6.69 -31.31
C LYS A 11 6.16 -7.56 -31.87
N LEU A 12 6.93 -8.22 -31.01
CA LEU A 12 8.00 -9.14 -31.40
C LEU A 12 7.40 -10.35 -32.12
N LYS A 13 7.82 -10.57 -33.37
CA LYS A 13 7.47 -11.76 -34.16
C LYS A 13 8.72 -12.62 -34.30
N LEU A 14 8.70 -13.84 -33.77
CA LEU A 14 9.81 -14.79 -33.89
C LEU A 14 9.61 -15.66 -35.14
N LYS A 15 10.69 -15.89 -35.89
CA LYS A 15 10.68 -16.79 -37.05
C LYS A 15 10.82 -18.24 -36.54
N GLY A 16 9.71 -18.97 -36.51
CA GLY A 16 9.65 -20.33 -35.97
C GLY A 16 8.20 -20.73 -35.63
N LYS A 17 8.01 -21.87 -34.95
CA LYS A 17 6.69 -22.26 -34.41
C LYS A 17 6.20 -21.16 -33.47
N ALA A 18 4.94 -20.73 -33.64
CA ALA A 18 4.36 -19.66 -32.82
C ALA A 18 4.46 -20.01 -31.34
N LEU A 19 4.98 -19.09 -30.52
CA LEU A 19 4.80 -19.17 -29.08
C LEU A 19 3.29 -19.09 -28.81
N ASP A 20 2.72 -20.08 -28.12
CA ASP A 20 1.34 -20.07 -27.64
C ASP A 20 1.21 -19.07 -26.47
N VAL A 21 1.48 -17.80 -26.77
CA VAL A 21 1.16 -16.71 -25.87
C VAL A 21 -0.32 -16.45 -26.11
N LYS A 22 -1.16 -17.03 -25.25
CA LYS A 22 -2.58 -16.68 -25.13
C LYS A 22 -2.69 -15.17 -25.25
N SER A 23 -3.30 -14.68 -26.32
CA SER A 23 -3.54 -13.26 -26.52
C SER A 23 -4.54 -12.81 -25.45
N THR A 24 -4.06 -12.54 -24.24
CA THR A 24 -4.83 -11.98 -23.13
C THR A 24 -5.05 -10.51 -23.45
N GLY A 25 -5.94 -10.26 -24.39
CA GLY A 25 -6.73 -9.03 -24.42
C GLY A 25 -7.56 -9.00 -23.15
N VAL A 26 -6.97 -8.48 -22.06
CA VAL A 26 -7.67 -8.28 -20.79
C VAL A 26 -8.78 -7.27 -21.05
N LYS A 27 -10.03 -7.75 -21.21
CA LYS A 27 -11.21 -6.89 -21.19
C LYS A 27 -11.33 -6.30 -19.79
N ARG A 28 -10.92 -5.03 -19.64
CA ARG A 28 -11.12 -4.28 -18.41
C ARG A 28 -12.62 -4.05 -18.21
N LYS A 29 -13.19 -4.60 -17.13
CA LYS A 29 -14.57 -4.34 -16.73
C LYS A 29 -14.65 -2.91 -16.18
N ARG A 30 -15.47 -2.05 -16.80
CA ARG A 30 -15.66 -0.65 -16.37
C ARG A 30 -16.44 -0.64 -15.05
N LYS A 31 -15.85 -0.10 -13.98
CA LYS A 31 -16.57 0.17 -12.72
C LYS A 31 -17.57 1.30 -12.94
N GLN A 32 -18.82 1.10 -12.55
CA GLN A 32 -19.83 2.16 -12.44
C GLN A 32 -19.43 3.08 -11.27
N LYS A 33 -19.36 4.39 -11.52
CA LYS A 33 -19.22 5.40 -10.46
C LYS A 33 -20.59 5.57 -9.82
N HIS A 34 -20.75 5.18 -8.56
CA HIS A 34 -21.86 5.67 -7.74
C HIS A 34 -21.49 7.06 -7.25
N HIS A 35 -22.21 8.06 -7.76
CA HIS A 35 -22.26 9.38 -7.15
C HIS A 35 -23.16 9.25 -5.93
N SER A 36 -22.59 9.33 -4.73
CA SER A 36 -23.36 9.58 -3.52
C SER A 36 -23.09 11.02 -3.13
N ASP A 37 -24.10 11.85 -3.30
CA ASP A 37 -24.06 13.27 -2.99
C ASP A 37 -23.99 13.45 -1.47
N HIS A 38 -22.90 14.09 -1.04
CA HIS A 38 -22.73 14.53 0.34
C HIS A 38 -23.54 15.82 0.54
N VAL A 39 -24.82 15.67 0.89
CA VAL A 39 -25.61 16.80 1.41
C VAL A 39 -25.27 16.98 2.88
N SER A 40 -24.55 18.08 3.14
CA SER A 40 -24.30 18.66 4.45
C SER A 40 -25.59 19.02 5.18
N LYS A 41 -25.77 18.51 6.40
CA LYS A 41 -26.56 19.20 7.43
C LYS A 41 -25.84 19.14 8.78
N THR A 42 -25.47 20.34 9.20
CA THR A 42 -25.04 20.77 10.54
C THR A 42 -26.18 20.59 11.54
N GLY A 43 -25.88 20.13 12.75
CA GLY A 43 -26.76 20.32 13.92
C GLY A 43 -26.69 19.24 15.00
N GLY A 44 -25.97 19.53 16.09
CA GLY A 44 -26.41 19.31 17.48
C GLY A 44 -26.55 17.89 18.06
N ASN A 45 -25.57 17.57 18.93
CA ASN A 45 -25.69 16.99 20.27
C ASN A 45 -26.14 15.53 20.54
N GLU A 46 -25.33 14.91 21.41
CA GLU A 46 -25.63 13.92 22.46
C GLU A 46 -25.91 12.44 22.10
N GLU A 47 -24.97 11.61 22.55
CA GLU A 47 -25.12 10.26 23.13
C GLU A 47 -25.82 9.16 22.32
N GLN A 48 -25.03 8.17 21.89
CA GLN A 48 -25.25 6.75 22.24
C GLN A 48 -24.09 5.88 21.75
N SER A 49 -23.32 5.40 22.74
CA SER A 49 -22.57 4.14 22.69
C SER A 49 -23.55 2.97 22.48
N GLU A 50 -23.06 1.84 21.95
CA GLU A 50 -23.73 0.52 21.89
C GLU A 50 -24.22 0.04 20.50
N VAL A 51 -23.37 0.04 19.47
CA VAL A 51 -23.53 -0.92 18.34
C VAL A 51 -22.17 -1.23 17.70
N HIS A 52 -21.34 -2.07 18.31
CA HIS A 52 -20.24 -2.73 17.59
C HIS A 52 -19.75 -3.99 18.33
N SER A 53 -20.63 -4.98 18.48
CA SER A 53 -20.26 -6.27 19.11
C SER A 53 -20.76 -7.50 18.33
N GLU A 54 -20.98 -7.40 17.02
CA GLU A 54 -21.46 -8.54 16.21
C GLU A 54 -20.74 -8.68 14.86
N LEU A 55 -19.43 -8.41 14.81
CA LEU A 55 -18.63 -8.68 13.60
C LEU A 55 -17.19 -9.12 13.92
N SER A 56 -17.03 -10.04 14.89
CA SER A 56 -15.71 -10.49 15.34
C SER A 56 -15.54 -12.00 15.45
N THR A 57 -16.52 -12.82 15.08
CA THR A 57 -16.41 -14.29 15.22
C THR A 57 -16.09 -15.03 13.92
N GLU A 58 -16.27 -14.43 12.74
CA GLU A 58 -16.06 -15.15 11.47
C GLU A 58 -14.65 -15.01 10.89
N ALA A 59 -13.84 -14.07 11.37
CA ALA A 59 -12.46 -13.87 10.91
C ALA A 59 -11.44 -14.75 11.67
N ALA A 60 -11.84 -15.44 12.73
CA ALA A 60 -10.93 -16.23 13.56
C ALA A 60 -10.70 -17.65 13.02
N GLU A 61 -11.64 -18.20 12.24
CA GLU A 61 -11.55 -19.58 11.73
C GLU A 61 -10.69 -19.69 10.45
N GLU A 62 -10.49 -18.60 9.71
CA GLU A 62 -9.63 -18.57 8.51
C GLU A 62 -8.13 -18.42 8.84
N ILE A 63 -7.78 -18.10 10.09
CA ILE A 63 -6.38 -17.89 10.51
C ILE A 63 -5.69 -19.22 10.86
N VAL A 64 -6.44 -20.25 11.26
CA VAL A 64 -5.88 -21.52 11.76
C VAL A 64 -5.41 -22.44 10.62
N GLU A 65 -5.88 -22.25 9.38
CA GLU A 65 -5.40 -23.04 8.23
C GLU A 65 -4.09 -22.55 7.63
N ALA A 66 -3.68 -21.29 7.88
CA ALA A 66 -2.45 -20.73 7.31
C ALA A 66 -1.18 -21.15 8.08
N GLU A 67 -1.28 -21.45 9.38
CA GLU A 67 -0.10 -21.74 10.21
C GLU A 67 0.51 -23.13 10.01
N LYS A 68 -0.17 -24.06 9.32
CA LYS A 68 0.32 -25.44 9.18
C LYS A 68 1.23 -25.69 7.96
N VAL A 69 1.53 -24.66 7.17
CA VAL A 69 2.35 -24.77 5.93
C VAL A 69 3.69 -24.01 6.00
N GLU A 70 3.93 -23.23 7.05
CA GLU A 70 4.92 -22.15 6.97
C GLU A 70 6.39 -22.56 7.18
N GLU A 71 6.70 -23.64 7.92
CA GLU A 71 8.12 -23.97 8.18
C GLU A 71 8.79 -24.86 7.11
N GLY A 72 8.00 -25.58 6.30
CA GLY A 72 8.51 -26.43 5.22
C GLY A 72 8.58 -25.74 3.85
N SER A 73 7.70 -24.77 3.60
CA SER A 73 7.47 -24.16 2.28
C SER A 73 8.34 -22.93 2.01
N ALA A 74 8.70 -22.15 3.03
CA ALA A 74 9.46 -20.91 2.86
C ALA A 74 10.84 -21.14 2.20
N ARG A 75 11.46 -22.30 2.47
CA ARG A 75 12.75 -22.70 1.86
C ARG A 75 12.59 -23.02 0.37
N ASP A 76 11.52 -23.71 0.00
CA ASP A 76 11.23 -24.04 -1.40
C ASP A 76 10.88 -22.78 -2.20
N CYS A 77 10.10 -21.84 -1.64
CA CYS A 77 9.78 -20.57 -2.30
C CYS A 77 11.02 -19.72 -2.60
N HIS A 78 12.06 -19.80 -1.78
CA HIS A 78 13.30 -19.05 -1.99
C HIS A 78 14.17 -19.63 -3.10
N ASP A 79 14.08 -20.93 -3.39
CA ASP A 79 14.94 -21.57 -4.40
C ASP A 79 14.56 -21.19 -5.83
N HIS A 80 13.33 -20.75 -6.07
CA HIS A 80 12.86 -20.31 -7.38
C HIS A 80 13.20 -18.84 -7.69
N LEU A 81 13.67 -18.09 -6.69
CA LEU A 81 13.90 -16.65 -6.82
C LEU A 81 15.22 -16.34 -7.52
N THR A 82 15.19 -15.28 -8.32
CA THR A 82 16.38 -14.71 -8.91
C THR A 82 17.30 -14.11 -7.84
N ALA A 83 18.60 -13.99 -8.13
CA ALA A 83 19.56 -13.38 -7.20
C ALA A 83 19.20 -11.93 -6.82
N ALA A 84 18.53 -11.20 -7.73
CA ALA A 84 18.03 -9.85 -7.46
C ALA A 84 16.87 -9.85 -6.46
N GLU A 85 15.91 -10.75 -6.63
CA GLU A 85 14.77 -10.89 -5.72
C GLU A 85 15.22 -11.34 -4.33
N LYS A 86 16.17 -12.28 -4.24
CA LYS A 86 16.77 -12.71 -2.97
C LYS A 86 17.37 -11.53 -2.19
N ARG A 87 18.16 -10.68 -2.86
CA ARG A 87 18.73 -9.47 -2.25
C ARG A 87 17.66 -8.46 -1.81
N TYR A 88 16.61 -8.28 -2.61
CA TYR A 88 15.51 -7.37 -2.28
C TYR A 88 14.78 -7.84 -1.00
N LEU A 89 14.45 -9.13 -0.89
CA LEU A 89 13.79 -9.68 0.29
C LEU A 89 14.66 -9.54 1.55
N GLU A 90 15.95 -9.82 1.43
CA GLU A 90 16.88 -9.63 2.55
C GLU A 90 16.94 -8.16 2.98
N GLN A 91 17.08 -7.23 2.02
CA GLN A 91 17.07 -5.80 2.30
C GLN A 91 15.75 -5.35 2.94
N ARG A 92 14.63 -5.86 2.44
CA ARG A 92 13.30 -5.57 2.98
C ARG A 92 13.19 -6.06 4.42
N GLY A 93 13.62 -7.28 4.72
CA GLY A 93 13.66 -7.81 6.08
C GLY A 93 14.51 -6.95 7.02
N ARG A 94 15.67 -6.45 6.57
CA ARG A 94 16.50 -5.52 7.36
C ARG A 94 15.77 -4.21 7.67
N ILE A 95 15.09 -3.64 6.68
CA ILE A 95 14.31 -2.40 6.85
C ILE A 95 13.14 -2.64 7.80
N ASP A 96 12.43 -3.75 7.62
CA ASP A 96 11.26 -4.10 8.42
C ASP A 96 11.65 -4.32 9.88
N MET A 97 12.74 -5.04 10.18
CA MET A 97 13.24 -5.17 11.55
C MET A 97 13.49 -3.82 12.23
N HIS A 98 14.14 -2.90 11.51
CA HIS A 98 14.43 -1.57 12.03
C HIS A 98 13.15 -0.72 12.19
N LEU A 99 12.19 -0.87 11.28
CA LEU A 99 10.87 -0.24 11.40
C LEU A 99 10.12 -0.78 12.62
N MET A 100 10.09 -2.10 12.81
CA MET A 100 9.45 -2.78 13.93
C MET A 100 10.02 -2.32 15.27
N ALA A 101 11.34 -2.20 15.39
CA ALA A 101 11.98 -1.69 16.60
C ALA A 101 11.52 -0.24 16.93
N LYS A 102 11.42 0.63 15.92
CA LYS A 102 10.95 2.02 16.09
C LYS A 102 9.47 2.13 16.40
N THR A 103 8.64 1.30 15.76
CA THR A 103 7.19 1.31 16.02
C THR A 103 6.87 0.68 17.37
N ALA A 104 7.63 -0.33 17.80
CA ALA A 104 7.49 -0.95 19.11
C ALA A 104 7.90 -0.01 20.26
N SER A 105 8.86 0.89 20.03
CA SER A 105 9.30 1.84 21.06
C SER A 105 8.28 2.93 21.40
N LYS A 106 7.29 3.20 20.52
CA LYS A 106 6.31 4.28 20.73
C LYS A 106 4.91 3.72 20.93
N SER A 107 4.21 4.20 21.96
CA SER A 107 2.79 3.88 22.13
C SER A 107 1.95 4.53 21.02
N HIS A 108 0.72 4.02 20.81
CA HIS A 108 -0.24 4.68 19.93
C HIS A 108 -0.54 6.12 20.40
N ARG A 109 -0.64 6.33 21.71
CA ARG A 109 -0.84 7.65 22.31
C ARG A 109 0.31 8.60 21.94
N ASP A 110 1.56 8.14 22.06
CA ASP A 110 2.74 8.94 21.74
C ASP A 110 2.78 9.29 20.25
N ARG A 111 2.40 8.34 19.38
CA ARG A 111 2.27 8.59 17.93
C ARG A 111 1.22 9.66 17.62
N ILE A 112 0.08 9.65 18.32
CA ILE A 112 -0.94 10.69 18.18
C ILE A 112 -0.42 12.03 18.69
N GLN A 113 0.26 12.05 19.83
CA GLN A 113 0.82 13.26 20.40
C GLN A 113 1.88 13.89 19.48
N ASP A 114 2.82 13.10 18.97
CA ASP A 114 3.83 13.52 18.00
C ASP A 114 3.18 14.09 16.72
N PHE A 115 2.13 13.43 16.23
CA PHE A 115 1.39 13.87 15.04
C PHE A 115 0.67 15.20 15.29
N ASN A 116 -0.01 15.35 16.42
CA ASN A 116 -0.69 16.59 16.78
C ASN A 116 0.30 17.73 16.98
N GLN A 117 1.45 17.45 17.60
CA GLN A 117 2.52 18.44 17.73
C GLN A 117 3.10 18.84 16.37
N TYR A 118 3.27 17.87 15.46
CA TYR A 118 3.68 18.17 14.08
C TYR A 118 2.67 19.07 13.37
N LEU A 119 1.37 18.79 13.48
CA LEU A 119 0.33 19.64 12.90
C LEU A 119 0.31 21.05 13.50
N ALA A 120 0.49 21.18 14.81
CA ALA A 120 0.56 22.48 15.47
C ALA A 120 1.76 23.32 15.02
N ASN A 121 2.85 22.67 14.61
CA ASN A 121 4.06 23.32 14.12
C ASN A 121 4.05 23.59 12.61
N LEU A 122 3.09 23.03 11.86
CA LEU A 122 2.98 23.31 10.44
C LEU A 122 2.53 24.75 10.21
N SER A 123 3.15 25.40 9.23
CA SER A 123 2.76 26.74 8.82
C SER A 123 1.34 26.71 8.25
N GLU A 124 0.49 27.62 8.71
CA GLU A 124 -0.84 27.82 8.12
C GLU A 124 -0.73 28.32 6.67
N HIS A 125 0.27 29.18 6.42
CA HIS A 125 0.49 29.80 5.11
C HIS A 125 1.80 29.30 4.49
N TYR A 126 1.69 28.68 3.33
CA TYR A 126 2.80 28.16 2.53
C TYR A 126 3.25 29.13 1.42
N ASP A 127 2.78 30.39 1.47
CA ASP A 127 3.13 31.43 0.50
C ASP A 127 3.91 32.55 1.18
N ILE A 128 4.78 33.20 0.42
CA ILE A 128 5.60 34.30 0.92
C ILE A 128 4.71 35.54 0.95
N PRO A 129 4.58 36.22 2.11
CA PRO A 129 3.81 37.45 2.16
C PRO A 129 4.38 38.46 1.16
N LYS A 130 3.51 39.10 0.39
CA LYS A 130 3.92 40.04 -0.65
C LYS A 130 4.61 41.25 0.00
N VAL A 131 5.93 41.33 -0.15
CA VAL A 131 6.73 42.48 0.27
C VAL A 131 6.59 43.61 -0.75
N GLY A 132 6.09 44.76 -0.31
CA GLY A 132 6.02 45.98 -1.11
C GLY A 132 7.35 46.74 -1.07
N PRO A 133 7.70 47.48 -2.14
CA PRO A 133 8.87 48.35 -2.12
C PRO A 133 8.59 49.51 -1.15
N GLY A 134 9.28 49.49 -0.01
CA GLY A 134 9.50 50.67 0.83
C GLY A 134 10.64 51.50 0.27
#